data_AF-A0A915L6W8-F1
#
_entry.id   AF-A0A915L6W8-F1
#
_cell.length_a   1.000
_cell.length_b   1.000
_cell.length_c   1.000
_cell.angle_alpha   90.00
_cell.angle_beta   90.00
_cell.angle_gamma   90.00
#
_symmetry.space_group_name_H-M   'P 1'
#
loop_
_entity.id
_entity.type
_entity.pdbx_description
1 polymer ?
#
loop_
_entity_poly.entity_id
_entity_poly.type
_entity_poly.pdbx_seq_one_letter_code
_entity_poly.pdbx_strand_id
1 'polypeptide(L)'
;KNVEFLCLEWGETLPNDFLSHSLAVLPKLKHLHLIKFSISATLMSLIASKRQLETLAVWPNFHDQNAKQSWRNLVDGLAKQKFIQIFTLGIGSQNLSILKDETGEKIITQK
;
A
#
# COMPACT_ATOMS: atom_id res chain seq x y z
N LYS A 1 -3.83 -3.12 21.23
CA LYS A 1 -4.93 -3.72 20.44
C LYS A 1 -4.33 -4.65 19.38
N ASN A 2 -4.87 -5.86 19.19
CA ASN A 2 -4.42 -6.82 18.15
C ASN A 2 -5.09 -6.51 16.80
N VAL A 3 -4.90 -5.31 16.26
CA VAL A 3 -5.45 -4.99 14.94
C VAL A 3 -4.49 -5.54 13.88
N GLU A 4 -4.93 -6.56 13.15
CA GLU A 4 -4.17 -7.15 12.04
C GLU A 4 -4.59 -6.60 10.68
N PHE A 5 -5.76 -5.94 10.61
CA PHE A 5 -6.32 -5.36 9.39
C PHE A 5 -6.66 -3.88 9.60
N LEU A 6 -6.19 -3.03 8.69
CA LEU A 6 -6.52 -1.61 8.67
C LEU A 6 -6.92 -1.22 7.24
N CYS A 7 -8.12 -0.68 7.10
CA CYS A 7 -8.56 -0.03 5.87
C CYS A 7 -8.73 1.46 6.14
N LEU A 8 -8.10 2.27 5.32
CA LEU A 8 -8.24 3.71 5.33
C LEU A 8 -8.77 4.15 3.97
N GLU A 9 -9.79 5.00 3.98
CA GLU A 9 -10.26 5.73 2.82
C GLU A 9 -10.13 7.21 3.12
N TRP A 10 -9.53 7.96 2.20
CA TRP A 10 -9.34 9.39 2.39
C TRP A 10 -9.44 10.13 1.07
N GLY A 11 -10.32 11.11 0.98
CA GLY A 11 -10.63 11.80 -0.28
C GLY A 11 -9.58 12.80 -0.77
N GLU A 12 -8.56 13.10 0.04
CA GLU A 12 -7.56 14.14 -0.23
C GLU A 12 -6.13 13.65 0.09
N THR A 13 -5.15 14.55 0.19
CA THR A 13 -3.81 14.20 0.67
C THR A 13 -3.87 13.94 2.17
N LEU A 14 -3.75 12.68 2.59
CA LEU A 14 -3.74 12.35 4.02
C LEU A 14 -2.43 12.87 4.64
N PRO A 15 -2.48 13.58 5.80
CA PRO A 15 -1.27 14.05 6.45
C PRO A 15 -0.34 12.87 6.78
N ASN A 16 0.91 12.93 6.29
CA ASN A 16 1.89 11.86 6.53
C ASN A 16 2.04 11.54 8.03
N ASP A 17 1.84 12.53 8.91
CA ASP A 17 1.93 12.39 10.37
C ASP A 17 0.82 11.54 10.97
N PHE A 18 -0.38 11.58 10.39
CA PHE A 18 -1.49 10.73 10.85
C PHE A 18 -1.22 9.26 10.51
N LEU A 19 -0.72 8.97 9.29
CA LEU A 19 -0.36 7.61 8.88
C LEU A 19 0.82 7.08 9.67
N SER A 20 1.85 7.90 9.88
CA SER A 20 3.02 7.48 10.65
C SER A 20 2.63 7.11 12.08
N HIS A 21 1.81 7.94 12.73
CA HIS A 21 1.31 7.67 14.07
C HIS A 21 0.40 6.42 14.11
N SER A 22 -0.57 6.33 13.21
CA SER A 22 -1.51 5.22 13.14
C SER A 22 -0.81 3.89 12.88
N LEU A 23 0.16 3.86 11.96
CA LEU A 23 0.93 2.66 11.70
C LEU A 23 1.87 2.34 12.88
N ALA A 24 2.46 3.32 13.55
CA ALA A 24 3.34 3.08 14.70
C ALA A 24 2.64 2.36 15.87
N VAL A 25 1.37 2.69 16.15
CA VAL A 25 0.60 2.08 17.24
C VAL A 25 -0.02 0.72 16.90
N LEU A 26 0.18 0.23 15.67
CA LEU A 26 -0.31 -1.06 15.19
C LEU A 26 0.86 -2.03 14.89
N PRO A 27 1.53 -2.57 15.92
CA PRO A 27 2.70 -3.43 15.72
C PRO A 27 2.38 -4.78 15.09
N LYS A 28 1.11 -5.20 15.09
CA LYS A 28 0.62 -6.48 14.56
C LYS A 28 -0.11 -6.37 13.23
N LEU A 29 -0.01 -5.23 12.56
CA LEU A 29 -0.71 -5.00 11.30
C LEU A 29 -0.13 -5.91 10.21
N LYS A 30 -0.97 -6.76 9.62
CA LYS A 30 -0.62 -7.68 8.53
C LYS A 30 -1.23 -7.26 7.20
N HIS A 31 -2.40 -6.63 7.23
CA HIS A 31 -3.15 -6.24 6.04
C HIS A 31 -3.47 -4.76 6.08
N LEU A 32 -3.01 -4.02 5.06
CA LEU A 32 -3.21 -2.58 4.93
C LEU A 32 -3.89 -2.27 3.60
N HIS A 33 -5.05 -1.62 3.67
CA HIS A 33 -5.80 -1.15 2.51
C HIS A 33 -5.83 0.38 2.51
N LEU A 34 -5.35 0.99 1.43
CA LEU A 34 -5.28 2.44 1.24
C LEU A 34 -6.14 2.83 0.03
N ILE A 35 -7.22 3.56 0.26
CA ILE A 35 -8.20 3.95 -0.75
C ILE A 35 -8.21 5.47 -0.93
N LYS A 36 -8.10 5.93 -2.18
CA LYS A 36 -8.01 7.35 -2.60
C LYS A 36 -6.77 8.11 -2.08
N PHE A 37 -5.64 7.43 -1.91
CA PHE A 37 -4.40 8.05 -1.40
C PHE A 37 -3.48 8.58 -2.50
N SER A 38 -2.81 9.70 -2.23
CA SER A 38 -1.56 10.08 -2.91
C SER A 38 -0.38 9.30 -2.35
N ILE A 39 0.42 8.69 -3.23
CA ILE A 39 1.53 7.82 -2.83
C ILE A 39 2.82 8.64 -2.67
N SER A 40 3.15 9.00 -1.44
CA SER A 40 4.39 9.70 -1.12
C SER A 40 5.55 8.73 -0.86
N ALA A 41 6.79 9.20 -1.04
CA ALA A 41 7.98 8.43 -0.65
C ALA A 41 7.99 8.13 0.86
N THR A 42 7.49 9.06 1.67
CA THR A 42 7.34 8.90 3.13
C THR A 42 6.38 7.77 3.47
N LEU A 43 5.21 7.72 2.82
CA LEU A 43 4.25 6.63 2.99
C LEU A 43 4.88 5.27 2.67
N MET A 44 5.57 5.17 1.54
CA MET A 44 6.21 3.92 1.14
C MET A 44 7.35 3.49 2.07
N SER A 45 8.10 4.45 2.62
CA SER A 45 9.11 4.19 3.66
C SER A 45 8.46 3.65 4.95
N LEU A 46 7.34 4.25 5.37
CA LEU A 46 6.58 3.78 6.54
C LEU A 46 6.06 2.35 6.34
N ILE A 47 5.49 2.06 5.17
CA ILE A 47 5.05 0.70 4.81
C ILE A 47 6.26 -0.25 4.85
N ALA A 48 7.44 0.16 4.34
CA ALA A 48 8.65 -0.66 4.33
C ALA A 48 9.18 -0.99 5.72
N SER A 49 8.90 -0.14 6.71
CA SER A 49 9.23 -0.42 8.10
C SER A 49 8.38 -1.54 8.72
N LYS A 50 7.25 -1.91 8.09
CA LYS A 50 6.31 -2.91 8.60
C LYS A 50 6.69 -4.33 8.19
N ARG A 51 7.56 -4.94 8.99
CA ARG A 51 8.03 -6.32 8.79
C ARG A 51 6.93 -7.39 8.87
N GLN A 52 5.81 -7.08 9.50
CA GLN A 52 4.68 -8.01 9.63
C GLN A 52 3.63 -7.82 8.54
N LEU A 53 3.79 -6.82 7.66
CA LEU A 53 2.82 -6.55 6.62
C LEU A 53 2.95 -7.59 5.50
N GLU A 54 1.94 -8.46 5.41
CA GLU A 54 1.84 -9.54 4.42
C GLU A 54 1.02 -9.09 3.20
N THR A 55 0.05 -8.20 3.40
CA THR A 55 -0.85 -7.70 2.35
C THR A 55 -0.88 -6.19 2.29
N LEU A 56 -0.69 -5.64 1.10
CA LEU A 56 -0.88 -4.22 0.81
C LEU A 56 -1.84 -4.08 -0.38
N ALA A 57 -2.92 -3.35 -0.18
CA ALA A 57 -3.85 -3.01 -1.24
C ALA A 57 -3.96 -1.48 -1.38
N VAL A 58 -3.78 -0.97 -2.60
CA VAL A 58 -3.73 0.46 -2.89
C VAL A 58 -4.68 0.79 -4.04
N TRP A 59 -5.63 1.68 -3.77
CA TRP A 59 -6.44 2.38 -4.77
C TRP A 59 -6.01 3.84 -4.75
N PRO A 60 -5.09 4.27 -5.63
CA PRO A 60 -4.58 5.63 -5.60
C PRO A 60 -5.65 6.63 -6.01
N ASN A 61 -5.46 7.90 -5.61
CA ASN A 61 -6.29 8.98 -6.13
C ASN A 61 -5.89 9.27 -7.59
N PHE A 62 -6.77 8.94 -8.55
CA PHE A 62 -6.53 9.21 -9.98
C PHE A 62 -6.57 10.70 -10.34
N HIS A 63 -7.07 11.54 -9.44
CA HIS A 63 -7.05 13.00 -9.59
C HIS A 63 -5.81 13.64 -8.95
N ASP A 64 -4.84 12.84 -8.50
CA ASP A 64 -3.56 13.35 -8.00
C ASP A 64 -2.80 14.10 -9.11
N GLN A 65 -2.61 15.41 -8.90
CA GLN A 65 -1.84 16.26 -9.83
C GLN A 65 -0.40 15.77 -10.04
N ASN A 66 0.13 14.97 -9.11
CA ASN A 66 1.46 14.38 -9.14
C ASN A 66 1.44 12.87 -9.40
N ALA A 67 0.41 12.34 -10.08
CA ALA A 67 0.25 10.91 -10.34
C ALA A 67 1.53 10.20 -10.81
N LYS A 68 2.30 10.82 -11.72
CA LYS A 68 3.59 10.25 -12.20
C LYS A 68 4.60 10.05 -11.07
N GLN A 69 4.70 11.00 -10.15
CA GLN A 69 5.59 10.88 -8.99
C GLN A 69 5.06 9.86 -7.99
N SER A 70 3.73 9.83 -7.79
CA SER A 70 3.08 8.82 -6.94
C SER A 70 3.36 7.39 -7.42
N TRP A 71 3.28 7.15 -8.73
CA TRP A 71 3.64 5.86 -9.32
C TRP A 71 5.11 5.49 -9.12
N ARG A 72 6.04 6.45 -9.29
CA ARG A 72 7.47 6.20 -9.02
C ARG A 72 7.72 5.83 -7.57
N ASN A 73 7.15 6.59 -6.65
CA ASN A 73 7.26 6.31 -5.21
C ASN A 73 6.72 4.92 -4.88
N LEU A 74 5.58 4.52 -5.46
CA LEU A 74 5.00 3.19 -5.28
C LEU A 74 5.95 2.09 -5.73
N VAL A 75 6.51 2.18 -6.95
CA VAL A 75 7.43 1.18 -7.49
C VAL A 75 8.72 1.10 -6.65
N ASP A 76 9.34 2.24 -6.37
CA ASP A 76 10.57 2.30 -5.55
C ASP A 76 10.33 1.79 -4.13
N GLY A 77 9.14 2.05 -3.60
CA GLY A 77 8.68 1.59 -2.30
C GLY A 77 8.48 0.09 -2.26
N LEU A 78 7.77 -0.48 -3.23
CA LEU A 78 7.51 -1.91 -3.37
C LEU A 78 8.80 -2.71 -3.57
N ALA A 79 9.76 -2.19 -4.35
CA ALA A 79 11.07 -2.82 -4.54
C ALA A 79 11.86 -3.00 -3.23
N LYS A 80 11.57 -2.18 -2.21
CA LYS A 80 12.18 -2.27 -0.88
C LYS A 80 11.41 -3.18 0.09
N GLN A 81 10.20 -3.63 -0.28
CA GLN A 81 9.39 -4.52 0.52
C GLN A 81 9.88 -5.95 0.38
N LYS A 82 10.20 -6.59 1.52
CA LYS A 82 10.64 -7.98 1.55
C LYS A 82 9.57 -8.95 2.05
N PHE A 83 8.54 -8.42 2.72
CA PHE A 83 7.59 -9.21 3.51
C PHE A 83 6.19 -9.29 2.90
N ILE A 84 5.86 -8.36 1.99
CA ILE A 84 4.57 -8.37 1.30
C ILE A 84 4.51 -9.60 0.39
N GLN A 85 3.52 -10.45 0.64
CA GLN A 85 3.20 -11.62 -0.15
C GLN A 85 2.10 -11.29 -1.17
N ILE A 86 1.22 -10.36 -0.83
CA ILE A 86 0.08 -9.97 -1.67
C ILE A 86 0.09 -8.46 -1.84
N PHE A 87 0.27 -8.00 -3.07
CA PHE A 87 0.07 -6.61 -3.45
C PHE A 87 -1.14 -6.51 -4.37
N THR A 88 -2.08 -5.60 -4.10
CA THR A 88 -3.19 -5.29 -4.99
C THR A 88 -3.17 -3.81 -5.34
N LEU A 89 -3.23 -3.53 -6.64
CA LEU A 89 -3.40 -2.20 -7.18
C LEU A 89 -4.76 -2.09 -7.83
N GLY A 90 -5.63 -1.26 -7.27
CA GLY A 90 -6.89 -0.93 -7.90
C GLY A 90 -6.74 0.23 -8.88
N ILE A 91 -7.21 0.05 -10.11
CA ILE A 91 -7.25 1.08 -11.15
C ILE A 91 -8.69 1.25 -11.64
N GLY A 92 -9.37 2.29 -11.13
CA GLY A 92 -10.80 2.48 -11.38
C GLY A 92 -11.62 1.28 -10.90
N SER A 93 -12.30 0.60 -11.82
CA SER A 93 -13.05 -0.63 -11.53
C SER A 93 -12.24 -1.92 -11.66
N GLN A 94 -10.95 -1.85 -12.04
CA GLN A 94 -10.09 -3.02 -12.27
C GLN A 94 -9.12 -3.24 -11.10
N ASN A 95 -8.71 -4.49 -10.88
CA ASN A 95 -7.69 -4.83 -9.88
C ASN A 95 -6.53 -5.60 -10.52
N LEU A 96 -5.32 -5.14 -10.24
CA LEU A 96 -4.07 -5.76 -10.67
C LEU A 96 -3.35 -6.25 -9.42
N SER A 97 -3.27 -7.56 -9.24
CA SER A 97 -2.66 -8.16 -8.05
C SER A 97 -1.35 -8.85 -8.40
N ILE A 98 -0.35 -8.68 -7.54
CA ILE A 98 0.91 -9.43 -7.57
C ILE A 98 0.92 -10.31 -6.34
N LEU A 99 1.05 -11.61 -6.57
CA LEU A 99 1.17 -12.63 -5.55
C LEU A 99 2.59 -13.17 -5.57
N LYS A 100 3.22 -13.20 -4.41
CA LYS A 100 4.53 -13.82 -4.22
C LYS A 100 4.33 -15.10 -3.43
N ASP A 101 4.54 -16.23 -4.08
CA ASP A 101 4.51 -17.55 -3.46
C ASP A 101 5.87 -18.24 -3.57
N GLU A 102 5.96 -19.48 -3.10
CA GLU A 102 7.16 -20.31 -3.16
C GLU A 102 7.66 -20.61 -4.59
N THR A 103 6.83 -20.37 -5.60
CA THR A 103 7.14 -20.56 -7.02
C THR A 103 7.58 -19.27 -7.72
N GLY A 104 7.56 -18.13 -7.02
CA GLY A 104 7.99 -16.83 -7.54
C GLY A 104 6.88 -15.77 -7.50
N GLU A 105 7.04 -14.71 -8.30
CA GLU A 105 6.07 -13.62 -8.43
C GLU A 105 5.09 -13.93 -9.57
N LYS A 106 3.79 -13.93 -9.26
CA LYS A 106 2.69 -14.12 -10.22
C LYS A 106 1.85 -12.85 -10.29
N ILE A 107 1.67 -12.34 -11.51
CA ILE A 107 0.77 -11.21 -11.77
C ILE A 107 -0.60 -11.78 -12.14
N ILE A 108 -1.63 -11.44 -11.38
CA ILE A 108 -3.03 -11.79 -11.65
C ILE A 108 -3.82 -10.51 -11.89
N THR A 109 -4.45 -10.43 -13.05
CA THR A 109 -5.37 -9.35 -13.39
C THR A 109 -6.80 -9.82 -13.18
N GLN A 110 -7.59 -9.09 -12.40
CA GLN A 110 -9.02 -9.34 -12.24
C GLN A 110 -9.80 -8.14 -12.80
N LYS A 111 -10.75 -8.42 -13.71
CA LYS A 111 -11.66 -7.46 -14.30
C LYS A 111 -12.92 -7.32 -13.48
#